data_AF-A0A8J9YLB7-F1
#
_entry.id   AF-A0A8J9YLB7-F1
#
_cell.length_a   1.000
_cell.length_b   1.000
_cell.length_c   1.000
_cell.angle_alpha   90.00
_cell.angle_beta   90.00
_cell.angle_gamma   90.00
#
_symmetry.space_group_name_H-M   'P 1'
#
loop_
_entity.id
_entity.type
_entity.pdbx_description
1 polymer ?
#
loop_
_entity_poly.entity_id
_entity_poly.type
_entity_poly.pdbx_seq_one_letter_code
_entity_poly.pdbx_strand_id
1 'polypeptide(L)'
;MMVEGPAFLKSKVIICKKPKHLVTNLEQVNVHTAVVNTTLWQRFSSFSKLVRVVAYCRRWLRIRKGLSSRPSSEALERQEIEDAIKVCIKKCQEEGFRKELEELRKHGIIDKKKKSLKTLNIFLDSEGVIRVGGRLEMSSLSFNEKHPILILKESYLSGLLIADAHQKTLHGGPQLMITYLRSKYWIVGARSLIRKYYRGCVTCTRYSNRSTSQLMGQLPSARVTPDKPFLVSGVD
;
A
#
# COMPACT_ATOMS: atom_id res chain seq x y z
N MET A 1 43.10 2.64 4.71
CA MET A 1 42.94 1.28 5.27
C MET A 1 42.69 0.32 4.12
N MET A 2 43.69 -0.46 3.72
CA MET A 2 43.50 -1.51 2.72
C MET A 2 42.79 -2.68 3.38
N VAL A 3 41.67 -3.12 2.79
CA VAL A 3 40.89 -4.26 3.29
C VAL A 3 41.66 -5.52 2.92
N GLU A 4 42.31 -6.14 3.89
CA GLU A 4 42.93 -7.44 3.67
C GLU A 4 41.85 -8.53 3.75
N GLY A 5 41.71 -9.29 2.67
CA GLY A 5 40.78 -10.42 2.60
C GLY A 5 41.13 -11.55 3.58
N PRO A 6 40.20 -12.50 3.79
CA PRO A 6 40.35 -13.58 4.76
C PRO A 6 41.60 -14.43 4.48
N ALA A 7 42.30 -14.82 5.56
CA ALA A 7 43.65 -15.38 5.53
C ALA A 7 43.83 -16.62 4.64
N PHE A 8 42.78 -17.42 4.43
CA PHE A 8 42.83 -18.63 3.60
C PHE A 8 43.02 -18.35 2.09
N LEU A 9 42.75 -17.12 1.64
CA LEU A 9 43.02 -16.68 0.26
C LEU A 9 44.52 -16.38 0.02
N LYS A 10 45.31 -16.23 1.08
CA LYS A 10 46.75 -15.95 0.98
C LYS A 10 47.60 -17.24 0.93
N SER A 11 47.01 -18.41 1.19
CA SER A 11 47.69 -19.71 1.17
C SER A 11 47.69 -20.34 -0.24
N LYS A 12 48.87 -20.74 -0.73
CA LYS A 12 49.04 -21.36 -2.07
C LYS A 12 48.45 -22.77 -2.21
N VAL A 13 48.20 -23.47 -1.11
CA VAL A 13 47.62 -24.82 -1.10
C VAL A 13 46.44 -24.85 -0.14
N ILE A 14 45.25 -25.07 -0.69
CA ILE A 14 44.01 -25.17 0.09
C ILE A 14 43.77 -26.65 0.38
N ILE A 15 44.00 -27.07 1.62
CA ILE A 15 43.74 -28.45 2.06
C ILE A 15 42.28 -28.54 2.52
N CYS A 16 41.39 -28.95 1.61
CA CYS A 16 39.99 -29.25 1.95
C CYS A 16 39.88 -30.65 2.58
N LYS A 17 39.83 -30.72 3.91
CA LYS A 17 39.42 -31.95 4.62
C LYS A 17 37.93 -31.88 4.91
N LYS A 18 37.16 -32.82 4.34
CA LYS A 18 35.74 -33.00 4.67
C LYS A 18 35.65 -33.56 6.11
N PRO A 19 35.00 -32.87 7.05
CA PRO A 19 34.85 -33.40 8.40
C PRO A 19 34.00 -34.68 8.37
N LYS A 20 34.42 -35.71 9.11
CA LYS A 20 33.70 -36.99 9.19
C LYS A 20 32.39 -36.89 9.96
N HIS A 21 32.27 -35.93 10.87
CA HIS A 21 31.03 -35.59 11.56
C HIS A 21 30.84 -34.08 11.56
N LEU A 22 29.65 -33.64 11.13
CA LEU A 22 29.19 -32.27 11.27
C LEU A 22 28.71 -32.10 12.71
N VAL A 23 29.56 -31.56 13.59
CA VAL A 23 29.10 -31.12 14.90
C VAL A 23 28.45 -29.76 14.70
N THR A 24 27.14 -29.77 14.48
CA THR A 24 26.33 -28.56 14.57
C THR A 24 26.15 -28.24 16.05
N ASN A 25 26.75 -27.16 16.53
CA ASN A 25 26.17 -26.49 17.70
C ASN A 25 24.75 -26.12 17.27
N LEU A 26 23.73 -26.73 17.86
CA LEU A 26 22.36 -26.29 17.70
C LEU A 26 22.35 -24.82 18.10
N GLU A 27 22.31 -23.92 17.11
CA GLU A 27 22.13 -22.51 17.37
C GLU A 27 20.86 -22.40 18.19
N GLN A 28 20.99 -21.95 19.45
CA GLN A 28 19.85 -21.51 20.21
C GLN A 28 19.30 -20.30 19.46
N VAL A 29 18.32 -20.54 18.60
CA VAL A 29 17.55 -19.48 17.97
C VAL A 29 16.74 -18.85 19.09
N ASN A 30 17.31 -17.79 19.68
CA ASN A 30 16.59 -16.90 20.57
C ASN A 30 15.52 -16.21 19.75
N VAL A 31 14.32 -16.80 19.70
CA VAL A 31 13.16 -16.18 19.11
C VAL A 31 12.73 -15.08 20.08
N HIS A 32 13.17 -13.85 19.80
CA HIS A 32 12.56 -12.68 20.42
C HIS A 32 11.10 -12.61 19.98
N THR A 33 10.19 -13.12 20.81
CA THR A 33 8.76 -12.87 20.67
C THR A 33 8.49 -11.43 21.08
N ALA A 34 8.66 -10.50 20.12
CA ALA A 34 8.12 -9.17 20.28
C ALA A 34 6.60 -9.30 20.33
N VAL A 35 6.01 -9.15 21.53
CA VAL A 35 4.58 -8.92 21.68
C VAL A 35 4.31 -7.53 21.11
N VAL A 36 4.15 -7.46 19.79
CA VAL A 36 3.70 -6.23 19.15
C VAL A 36 2.24 -6.08 19.55
N ASN A 37 1.96 -5.11 20.41
CA ASN A 37 0.62 -4.60 20.69
C ASN A 37 0.05 -3.90 19.44
N THR A 38 0.04 -4.58 18.30
CA THR A 38 -0.67 -4.13 17.11
C THR A 38 -2.16 -4.24 17.39
N THR A 39 -2.89 -3.16 17.15
CA THR A 39 -4.34 -3.22 17.05
C THR A 39 -4.73 -4.26 15.99
N LEU A 40 -5.86 -4.95 16.17
CA LEU A 40 -6.33 -6.02 15.26
C LEU A 40 -6.24 -5.61 13.77
N TRP A 41 -6.53 -4.34 13.49
CA TRP A 41 -6.54 -3.72 12.17
C TRP A 41 -5.19 -3.75 11.46
N GLN A 42 -4.08 -3.70 12.20
CA GLN A 42 -2.71 -3.65 11.67
C GLN A 42 -2.12 -5.02 11.32
N ARG A 43 -2.87 -6.10 11.55
CA ARG A 43 -2.43 -7.50 11.28
C ARG A 43 -2.70 -7.97 9.85
N PHE A 44 -3.30 -7.14 9.01
CA PHE A 44 -3.80 -7.55 7.70
C PHE A 44 -3.05 -6.86 6.57
N SER A 45 -2.38 -7.62 5.71
CA SER A 45 -1.73 -7.08 4.51
C SER A 45 -2.67 -6.85 3.31
N SER A 46 -3.94 -7.26 3.41
CA SER A 46 -4.93 -7.15 2.33
C SER A 46 -6.25 -6.57 2.84
N PHE A 47 -6.75 -5.55 2.13
CA PHE A 47 -8.06 -4.95 2.42
C PHE A 47 -9.19 -5.97 2.34
N SER A 48 -9.22 -6.78 1.28
CA SER A 48 -10.22 -7.84 1.10
C SER A 48 -10.19 -8.86 2.25
N LYS A 49 -8.99 -9.23 2.73
CA LYS A 49 -8.86 -10.16 3.88
C LYS A 49 -9.37 -9.53 5.18
N LEU A 50 -9.01 -8.28 5.45
CA LEU A 50 -9.49 -7.53 6.61
C LEU A 50 -11.02 -7.49 6.64
N VAL A 51 -11.64 -7.09 5.52
CA VAL A 51 -13.10 -6.96 5.40
C VAL A 51 -13.79 -8.30 5.62
N ARG A 52 -13.29 -9.39 5.02
CA ARG A 52 -13.89 -10.73 5.20
C ARG A 52 -13.84 -11.19 6.65
N VAL A 53 -12.72 -11.01 7.35
CA VAL A 53 -12.61 -11.39 8.76
C VAL A 53 -13.57 -10.56 9.62
N VAL A 54 -13.62 -9.25 9.41
CA VAL A 54 -14.56 -8.37 10.13
C VAL A 54 -16.02 -8.77 9.86
N ALA A 55 -16.35 -9.13 8.61
CA ALA A 55 -17.69 -9.60 8.25
C ALA A 55 -18.06 -10.89 8.98
N TYR A 56 -17.19 -11.89 9.01
CA TYR A 56 -17.44 -13.13 9.75
C TYR A 56 -17.57 -12.91 11.26
N CYS A 57 -16.71 -12.07 11.85
CA CYS A 57 -16.83 -11.70 13.27
C CYS A 57 -18.19 -11.04 13.57
N ARG A 58 -18.64 -10.13 12.69
CA ARG A 58 -19.93 -9.46 12.83
C ARG A 58 -21.11 -10.41 12.65
N ARG A 59 -21.05 -11.31 11.68
CA ARG A 59 -22.06 -12.37 11.46
C ARG A 59 -22.24 -13.20 12.73
N TRP A 60 -21.14 -13.68 13.32
CA TRP A 60 -21.19 -14.42 14.57
C TRP A 60 -21.79 -13.61 15.72
N LEU A 61 -21.40 -12.34 15.87
CA LEU A 61 -21.96 -11.45 16.90
C LEU A 61 -23.46 -11.21 16.73
N ARG A 62 -23.96 -11.10 15.50
CA ARG A 62 -25.41 -10.93 15.22
C ARG A 62 -26.20 -12.18 15.63
N ILE A 63 -25.69 -13.36 15.31
CA ILE A 63 -26.30 -14.65 15.72
C ILE A 63 -26.34 -14.75 17.24
N ARG A 64 -25.22 -14.48 17.92
CA ARG A 64 -25.14 -14.54 19.38
C ARG A 64 -26.10 -13.57 20.07
N LYS A 65 -26.38 -12.42 19.46
CA LYS A 65 -27.31 -11.42 19.97
C LYS A 65 -28.78 -11.67 19.57
N GLY A 66 -29.09 -12.78 18.87
CA GLY A 66 -30.44 -13.07 18.38
C GLY A 66 -30.94 -12.11 17.29
N LEU A 67 -30.06 -11.29 16.72
CA LEU A 67 -30.40 -10.31 15.69
C LEU A 67 -30.52 -10.94 14.29
N SER A 68 -30.08 -12.20 14.13
CA SER A 68 -30.11 -12.92 12.86
C SER A 68 -30.15 -14.42 13.12
N SER A 69 -30.86 -15.16 12.27
CA SER A 69 -30.84 -16.61 12.24
C SER A 69 -29.47 -17.12 11.77
N ARG A 70 -29.21 -18.42 11.97
CA ARG A 70 -28.04 -19.05 11.36
C ARG A 70 -28.14 -18.90 9.84
N PRO A 71 -27.05 -18.49 9.18
CA PRO A 71 -27.06 -18.29 7.74
C PRO A 71 -27.32 -19.63 7.04
N SER A 72 -28.02 -19.57 5.91
CA SER A 72 -28.24 -20.72 5.03
C SER A 72 -26.98 -21.10 4.24
N SER A 73 -26.02 -20.17 4.09
CA SER A 73 -24.79 -20.37 3.33
C SER A 73 -23.54 -19.95 4.12
N GLU A 74 -22.45 -20.69 3.90
CA GLU A 74 -21.12 -20.35 4.43
C GLU A 74 -20.52 -19.10 3.78
N ALA A 75 -20.94 -18.76 2.56
CA ALA A 75 -20.49 -17.59 1.84
C ALA A 75 -21.01 -16.29 2.49
N LEU A 76 -20.19 -15.24 2.46
CA LEU A 76 -20.60 -13.90 2.92
C LEU A 76 -21.54 -13.25 1.92
N GLU A 77 -22.62 -12.67 2.44
CA GLU A 77 -23.52 -11.86 1.62
C GLU A 77 -22.89 -10.50 1.32
N ARG A 78 -23.27 -9.92 0.19
CA ARG A 78 -22.81 -8.58 -0.21
C ARG A 78 -23.06 -7.54 0.88
N GLN A 79 -24.24 -7.58 1.51
CA GLN A 79 -24.60 -6.63 2.58
C GLN A 79 -23.65 -6.74 3.77
N GLU A 80 -23.24 -7.95 4.17
CA GLU A 80 -22.31 -8.13 5.28
C GLU A 80 -20.91 -7.60 4.98
N ILE A 81 -20.47 -7.74 3.73
CA ILE A 81 -19.22 -7.17 3.24
C ILE A 81 -19.29 -5.63 3.27
N GLU A 82 -20.37 -5.04 2.77
CA GLU A 82 -20.58 -3.60 2.78
C GLU A 82 -20.64 -3.04 4.21
N ASP A 83 -21.33 -3.72 5.12
CA ASP A 83 -21.37 -3.36 6.55
C ASP A 83 -20.00 -3.48 7.21
N ALA A 84 -19.22 -4.51 6.89
CA ALA A 84 -17.86 -4.67 7.40
C ALA A 84 -16.93 -3.55 6.90
N ILE A 85 -17.01 -3.18 5.62
CA ILE A 85 -16.28 -2.03 5.06
C ILE A 85 -16.64 -0.76 5.82
N LYS A 86 -17.93 -0.50 6.05
CA LYS A 86 -18.42 0.66 6.78
C LYS A 86 -17.88 0.71 8.22
N VAL A 87 -17.81 -0.42 8.91
CA VAL A 87 -17.21 -0.50 10.26
C VAL A 87 -15.73 -0.13 10.23
N CYS A 88 -14.95 -0.67 9.29
CA CYS A 88 -13.53 -0.32 9.15
C CYS A 88 -13.33 1.17 8.91
N ILE A 89 -14.17 1.77 8.07
CA ILE A 89 -14.14 3.20 7.73
C ILE A 89 -14.50 4.04 8.96
N LYS A 90 -15.61 3.75 9.64
CA LYS A 90 -16.03 4.48 10.83
C LYS A 90 -14.95 4.44 11.90
N LYS A 91 -14.35 3.27 12.14
CA LYS A 91 -13.25 3.12 13.09
C LYS A 91 -12.03 3.99 12.71
N CYS A 92 -11.66 3.99 11.43
CA CYS A 92 -10.59 4.86 10.92
C CYS A 92 -10.92 6.36 11.09
N GLN A 93 -12.17 6.75 10.91
CA GLN A 93 -12.61 8.14 11.05
C GLN A 93 -12.68 8.57 12.51
N GLU A 94 -13.14 7.70 13.41
CA GLU A 94 -13.11 7.94 14.86
C GLU A 94 -11.70 8.15 15.38
N GLU A 95 -10.71 7.44 14.85
CA GLU A 95 -9.30 7.60 15.23
C GLU A 95 -8.68 8.87 14.64
N GLY A 96 -8.99 9.19 13.37
CA GLY A 96 -8.35 10.29 12.64
C GLY A 96 -9.02 11.66 12.75
N PHE A 97 -10.33 11.66 12.98
CA PHE A 97 -11.22 12.82 12.87
C PHE A 97 -12.17 12.94 14.06
N ARG A 98 -11.78 12.45 15.25
CA ARG A 98 -12.64 12.42 16.44
C ARG A 98 -13.32 13.76 16.73
N LYS A 99 -12.53 14.83 16.80
CA LYS A 99 -13.02 16.19 17.10
C LYS A 99 -13.99 16.67 16.03
N GLU A 100 -13.64 16.47 14.77
CA GLU A 100 -14.48 16.85 13.64
C GLU A 100 -15.79 16.05 13.59
N LEU A 101 -15.76 14.78 13.98
CA LEU A 101 -16.95 13.93 14.12
C LEU A 101 -17.88 14.44 15.24
N GLU A 102 -17.32 14.84 16.38
CA GLU A 102 -18.06 15.40 17.49
C GLU A 102 -18.69 16.76 17.11
N GLU A 103 -17.95 17.62 16.41
CA GLU A 103 -18.45 18.91 15.91
C GLU A 103 -19.56 18.72 14.86
N LEU A 104 -19.37 17.83 13.87
CA LEU A 104 -20.40 17.51 12.87
C LEU A 104 -21.68 16.98 13.51
N ARG A 105 -21.57 16.11 14.52
CA ARG A 105 -22.74 15.55 15.21
C ARG A 105 -23.51 16.59 16.00
N LYS A 106 -22.83 17.57 16.59
CA LYS A 106 -23.45 18.60 17.45
C LYS A 106 -23.98 19.79 16.66
N HIS A 107 -23.22 20.27 15.67
CA HIS A 107 -23.44 21.56 15.04
C HIS A 107 -23.65 21.45 13.52
N GLY A 108 -23.44 20.29 12.91
CA GLY A 108 -23.50 20.08 11.46
C GLY A 108 -22.36 20.75 10.68
N ILE A 109 -21.52 21.55 11.34
CA ILE A 109 -20.43 22.32 10.75
C ILE A 109 -19.16 22.08 11.58
N ILE A 110 -18.01 22.06 10.91
CA ILE A 110 -16.69 21.88 11.54
C ILE A 110 -15.97 23.22 11.55
N ASP A 111 -15.31 23.53 12.67
CA ASP A 111 -14.32 24.59 12.69
C ASP A 111 -13.02 24.05 12.09
N LYS A 112 -12.69 24.47 10.86
CA LYS A 112 -11.64 23.86 10.01
C LYS A 112 -10.22 24.19 10.47
N LYS A 113 -9.87 23.78 11.70
CA LYS A 113 -8.56 24.01 12.33
C LYS A 113 -7.45 23.24 11.62
N LYS A 114 -7.70 22.01 11.16
CA LYS A 114 -6.74 21.22 10.37
C LYS A 114 -6.57 21.82 8.97
N LYS A 115 -5.33 22.22 8.64
CA LYS A 115 -4.97 22.75 7.30
C LYS A 115 -5.45 21.85 6.15
N SER A 116 -5.38 20.53 6.32
CA SER A 116 -5.79 19.54 5.30
C SER A 116 -7.30 19.51 5.01
N LEU A 117 -8.13 20.03 5.90
CA LEU A 117 -9.59 20.04 5.76
C LEU A 117 -10.14 21.42 5.38
N LYS A 118 -9.33 22.48 5.45
CA LYS A 118 -9.74 23.87 5.16
C LYS A 118 -10.43 24.03 3.81
N THR A 119 -9.88 23.39 2.78
CA THR A 119 -10.38 23.49 1.40
C THR A 119 -11.48 22.52 1.04
N LEU A 120 -11.82 21.58 1.94
CA LEU A 120 -12.85 20.57 1.69
C LEU A 120 -14.19 21.03 2.23
N ASN A 121 -15.27 20.75 1.50
CA ASN A 121 -16.61 20.76 2.06
C ASN A 121 -16.87 19.39 2.66
N ILE A 122 -17.11 19.31 3.98
CA ILE A 122 -17.18 18.04 4.70
C ILE A 122 -18.52 17.97 5.41
N PHE A 123 -19.19 16.83 5.31
CA PHE A 123 -20.46 16.59 5.96
C PHE A 123 -20.56 15.14 6.46
N LEU A 124 -21.53 14.88 7.33
CA LEU A 124 -21.86 13.55 7.82
C LEU A 124 -23.02 12.98 7.02
N ASP A 125 -22.88 11.77 6.48
CA ASP A 125 -23.99 11.10 5.79
C ASP A 125 -25.02 10.50 6.76
N SER A 126 -26.12 9.97 6.21
CA SER A 126 -27.19 9.32 6.99
C SER A 126 -26.72 8.08 7.76
N GLU A 127 -25.59 7.49 7.38
CA GLU A 127 -24.98 6.37 8.06
C GLU A 127 -23.94 6.80 9.09
N GLY A 128 -23.70 8.11 9.30
CA GLY A 128 -22.72 8.61 10.25
C GLY A 128 -21.26 8.50 9.77
N VAL A 129 -21.03 8.50 8.47
CA VAL A 129 -19.70 8.49 7.83
C VAL A 129 -19.37 9.88 7.31
N ILE A 130 -18.14 10.33 7.55
CA ILE A 130 -17.66 11.61 7.03
C ILE A 130 -17.41 11.50 5.52
N ARG A 131 -18.00 12.40 4.74
CA ARG A 131 -17.86 12.49 3.28
C ARG A 131 -17.42 13.88 2.84
N VAL A 132 -16.91 13.95 1.62
CA VAL A 132 -16.49 15.19 0.98
C VAL A 132 -17.55 15.62 -0.03
N GLY A 133 -18.10 16.82 0.15
CA GLY A 133 -18.96 17.49 -0.81
C GLY A 133 -18.17 18.08 -1.98
N GLY A 134 -18.86 18.35 -3.09
CA GLY A 134 -18.24 18.87 -4.30
C GLY A 134 -19.24 19.48 -5.26
N ARG A 135 -18.80 19.77 -6.49
CA ARG A 135 -19.61 20.41 -7.54
C ARG A 135 -20.37 19.42 -8.44
N LEU A 136 -20.35 18.14 -8.09
CA LEU A 136 -20.90 17.05 -8.92
C LEU A 136 -22.31 16.63 -8.50
N GLU A 137 -22.98 17.41 -7.65
CA GLU A 137 -24.29 17.07 -7.07
C GLU A 137 -25.34 16.78 -8.16
N MET A 138 -25.38 17.61 -9.21
CA MET A 138 -26.32 17.49 -10.34
C MET A 138 -25.87 16.50 -11.43
N SER A 139 -24.76 15.79 -11.26
CA SER A 139 -24.30 14.79 -12.24
C SER A 139 -25.13 13.50 -12.18
N SER A 140 -25.02 12.63 -13.20
CA SER A 140 -25.63 11.28 -13.19
C SER A 140 -24.80 10.24 -12.44
N LEU A 141 -23.70 10.64 -11.78
CA LEU A 141 -22.80 9.75 -11.06
C LEU A 141 -23.46 9.13 -9.82
N SER A 142 -22.89 8.03 -9.35
CA SER A 142 -23.35 7.41 -8.10
C SER A 142 -23.07 8.31 -6.89
N PHE A 143 -23.82 8.12 -5.81
CA PHE A 143 -23.64 8.89 -4.56
C PHE A 143 -22.21 8.84 -4.02
N ASN A 144 -21.55 7.67 -4.11
CA ASN A 144 -20.17 7.51 -3.65
C ASN A 144 -19.15 8.28 -4.50
N GLU A 145 -19.41 8.43 -5.80
CA GLU A 145 -18.54 9.20 -6.70
C GLU A 145 -18.73 10.70 -6.51
N LYS A 146 -19.98 11.14 -6.30
CA LYS A 146 -20.30 12.54 -5.98
C LYS A 146 -19.73 12.95 -4.63
N HIS A 147 -19.85 12.05 -3.64
CA HIS A 147 -19.53 12.30 -2.24
C HIS A 147 -18.60 11.22 -1.69
N PRO A 148 -17.32 11.23 -2.08
CA PRO A 148 -16.37 10.22 -1.67
C PRO A 148 -16.10 10.28 -0.16
N ILE A 149 -15.86 9.11 0.42
CA ILE A 149 -15.64 8.93 1.86
C ILE A 149 -14.29 9.49 2.27
N LEU A 150 -14.25 10.36 3.28
CA LEU A 150 -13.01 10.96 3.74
C LEU A 150 -12.17 9.93 4.51
N ILE A 151 -10.92 9.74 4.08
CA ILE A 151 -9.96 8.83 4.73
C ILE A 151 -8.71 9.61 5.14
N LEU A 152 -8.24 9.39 6.37
CA LEU A 152 -7.02 9.99 6.89
C LEU A 152 -5.79 9.50 6.10
N LYS A 153 -4.88 10.41 5.80
CA LYS A 153 -3.64 10.11 5.06
C LYS A 153 -2.83 8.97 5.70
N GLU A 154 -2.55 9.08 6.99
CA GLU A 154 -1.59 8.21 7.71
C GLU A 154 -2.26 7.04 8.44
N SER A 155 -3.51 6.72 8.10
CA SER A 155 -4.15 5.53 8.67
C SER A 155 -3.64 4.25 8.01
N TYR A 156 -3.63 3.15 8.76
CA TYR A 156 -3.31 1.83 8.19
C TYR A 156 -4.25 1.46 7.05
N LEU A 157 -5.53 1.85 7.17
CA LEU A 157 -6.55 1.62 6.15
C LEU A 157 -6.20 2.29 4.82
N SER A 158 -5.60 3.48 4.81
CA SER A 158 -5.21 4.16 3.57
C SER A 158 -4.19 3.34 2.77
N GLY A 159 -3.23 2.72 3.46
CA GLY A 159 -2.24 1.82 2.86
C GLY A 159 -2.89 0.59 2.23
N LEU A 160 -3.84 -0.04 2.94
CA LEU A 160 -4.59 -1.18 2.40
C LEU A 160 -5.46 -0.83 1.20
N LEU A 161 -6.12 0.33 1.22
CA LEU A 161 -6.91 0.80 0.09
C LEU A 161 -6.04 1.08 -1.13
N ILE A 162 -4.85 1.65 -0.94
CA ILE A 162 -3.90 1.88 -2.05
C ILE A 162 -3.39 0.55 -2.61
N ALA A 163 -3.06 -0.41 -1.75
CA ALA A 163 -2.65 -1.74 -2.18
C ALA A 163 -3.77 -2.48 -2.94
N ASP A 164 -5.02 -2.39 -2.46
CA ASP A 164 -6.19 -2.96 -3.14
C ASP A 164 -6.43 -2.28 -4.50
N ALA A 165 -6.38 -0.95 -4.56
CA ALA A 165 -6.49 -0.20 -5.80
C ALA A 165 -5.40 -0.58 -6.81
N HIS A 166 -4.18 -0.82 -6.33
CA HIS A 166 -3.06 -1.24 -7.18
C HIS A 166 -3.34 -2.60 -7.84
N GLN A 167 -3.87 -3.55 -7.08
CA GLN A 167 -4.23 -4.88 -7.58
C GLN A 167 -5.47 -4.81 -8.49
N LYS A 168 -6.51 -4.07 -8.10
CA LYS A 168 -7.76 -3.92 -8.88
C LYS A 168 -7.57 -3.18 -10.20
N THR A 169 -6.56 -2.31 -10.29
CA THR A 169 -6.18 -1.63 -11.53
C THR A 169 -5.09 -2.36 -12.29
N LEU A 170 -4.77 -3.61 -11.91
CA LEU A 170 -3.76 -4.46 -12.56
C LEU A 170 -2.40 -3.77 -12.72
N HIS A 171 -1.84 -3.26 -11.62
CA HIS A 171 -0.58 -2.50 -11.62
C HIS A 171 -0.65 -1.19 -12.44
N GLY A 172 -1.86 -0.63 -12.58
CA GLY A 172 -2.12 0.64 -13.25
C GLY A 172 -1.27 1.80 -12.72
N GLY A 173 -0.99 2.77 -13.58
CA GLY A 173 -0.22 3.95 -13.22
C GLY A 173 -0.90 4.78 -12.11
N PRO A 174 -0.15 5.69 -11.45
CA PRO A 174 -0.67 6.48 -10.33
C PRO A 174 -1.96 7.24 -10.64
N GLN A 175 -2.16 7.70 -11.88
CA GLN A 175 -3.37 8.43 -12.26
C GLN A 175 -4.59 7.51 -12.29
N LEU A 176 -4.47 6.29 -12.84
CA LEU A 176 -5.56 5.31 -12.86
C LEU A 176 -5.96 4.89 -11.44
N MET A 177 -4.96 4.64 -10.58
CA MET A 177 -5.19 4.32 -9.17
C MET A 177 -5.92 5.45 -8.43
N ILE A 178 -5.56 6.72 -8.70
CA ILE A 178 -6.25 7.88 -8.11
C ILE A 178 -7.71 7.91 -8.55
N THR A 179 -8.00 7.74 -9.84
CA THR A 179 -9.37 7.74 -10.36
C THR A 179 -10.19 6.61 -9.75
N TYR A 180 -9.62 5.39 -9.70
CA TYR A 180 -10.25 4.24 -9.06
C TYR A 180 -10.60 4.53 -7.60
N LEU A 181 -9.63 5.04 -6.81
CA LEU A 181 -9.88 5.38 -5.42
C LEU A 181 -10.91 6.50 -5.27
N ARG A 182 -10.85 7.54 -6.11
CA ARG A 182 -11.77 8.68 -6.06
C ARG A 182 -13.23 8.34 -6.37
N SER A 183 -13.49 7.22 -7.03
CA SER A 183 -14.86 6.74 -7.21
C SER A 183 -15.58 6.42 -5.89
N LYS A 184 -14.83 6.22 -4.79
CA LYS A 184 -15.39 5.84 -3.48
C LYS A 184 -14.77 6.57 -2.29
N TYR A 185 -13.49 6.91 -2.36
CA TYR A 185 -12.67 7.38 -1.25
C TYR A 185 -11.92 8.67 -1.59
N TRP A 186 -11.93 9.61 -0.65
CA TRP A 186 -11.10 10.80 -0.65
C TRP A 186 -10.00 10.65 0.41
N ILE A 187 -8.87 10.04 0.02
CA ILE A 187 -7.70 9.94 0.88
C ILE A 187 -6.96 11.29 0.88
N VAL A 188 -6.81 11.91 2.05
CA VAL A 188 -6.05 13.16 2.18
C VAL A 188 -4.62 12.95 1.68
N GLY A 189 -4.18 13.74 0.69
CA GLY A 189 -2.83 13.59 0.12
C GLY A 189 -2.60 12.30 -0.68
N ALA A 190 -3.66 11.65 -1.17
CA ALA A 190 -3.63 10.37 -1.91
C ALA A 190 -2.49 10.27 -2.94
N ARG A 191 -2.30 11.31 -3.77
CA ARG A 191 -1.33 11.32 -4.88
C ARG A 191 0.11 11.03 -4.41
N SER A 192 0.50 11.56 -3.25
CA SER A 192 1.83 11.34 -2.68
C SER A 192 2.01 9.89 -2.23
N LEU A 193 1.02 9.34 -1.52
CA LEU A 193 1.03 7.96 -1.03
C LEU A 193 1.02 6.95 -2.18
N ILE A 194 0.17 7.17 -3.18
CA ILE A 194 0.07 6.30 -4.35
C ILE A 194 1.38 6.29 -5.13
N ARG A 195 2.01 7.44 -5.35
CA ARG A 195 3.33 7.50 -6.02
C ARG A 195 4.41 6.77 -5.22
N LYS A 196 4.41 6.93 -3.89
CA LYS A 196 5.34 6.21 -3.01
C LYS A 196 5.13 4.70 -3.14
N TYR A 197 3.89 4.23 -3.06
CA TYR A 197 3.55 2.82 -3.18
C TYR A 197 3.91 2.26 -4.57
N TYR A 198 3.55 2.96 -5.64
CA TYR A 198 3.83 2.58 -7.03
C TYR A 198 5.33 2.44 -7.30
N ARG A 199 6.16 3.38 -6.82
CA ARG A 199 7.62 3.33 -6.95
C ARG A 199 8.25 2.21 -6.11
N GLY A 200 7.61 1.80 -5.03
CA GLY A 200 8.05 0.66 -4.22
C GLY A 200 7.65 -0.70 -4.79
N CYS A 201 6.77 -0.75 -5.80
CA CYS A 201 6.36 -2.00 -6.42
C CYS A 201 7.43 -2.49 -7.40
N VAL A 202 7.95 -3.69 -7.16
CA VAL A 202 8.96 -4.34 -8.01
C VAL A 202 8.44 -4.55 -9.44
N THR A 203 7.22 -5.04 -9.58
CA THR A 203 6.56 -5.27 -10.87
C THR A 203 6.48 -3.96 -11.66
N CYS A 204 5.92 -2.90 -11.06
CA CYS A 204 5.80 -1.62 -11.74
C CYS A 204 7.14 -1.01 -12.07
N THR A 205 8.13 -1.10 -11.17
CA THR A 205 9.48 -0.59 -11.42
C THR A 205 10.12 -1.29 -12.62
N ARG A 206 9.98 -2.62 -12.70
CA ARG A 206 10.49 -3.42 -13.82
C ARG A 206 9.85 -3.04 -15.15
N TYR A 207 8.53 -2.92 -15.19
CA TYR A 207 7.79 -2.65 -16.44
C TYR A 207 7.67 -1.16 -16.81
N SER A 208 7.84 -0.25 -15.85
CA SER A 208 7.82 1.19 -16.10
C SER A 208 9.17 1.72 -16.58
N ASN A 209 10.24 0.91 -16.53
CA ASN A 209 11.56 1.39 -16.88
C ASN A 209 11.62 1.71 -18.37
N ARG A 210 11.90 2.96 -18.71
CA ARG A 210 12.17 3.36 -20.09
C ARG A 210 13.62 3.02 -20.39
N SER A 211 13.90 2.59 -21.62
CA SER A 211 15.28 2.53 -22.09
C SER A 211 15.91 3.91 -21.93
N THR A 212 16.90 4.01 -21.05
CA THR A 212 17.71 5.23 -20.96
C THR A 212 18.48 5.33 -22.27
N SER A 213 18.39 6.48 -22.94
CA SER A 213 19.32 6.80 -24.01
C SER A 213 20.72 6.76 -23.42
N GLN A 214 21.55 5.82 -23.88
CA GLN A 214 22.96 5.86 -23.53
C GLN A 214 23.55 7.12 -24.17
N LEU A 215 24.17 7.97 -23.36
CA LEU A 215 24.95 9.07 -23.90
C LEU A 215 26.20 8.44 -24.53
N MET A 216 26.31 8.49 -25.86
CA MET A 216 27.48 7.97 -26.55
C MET A 216 28.70 8.77 -26.11
N GLY A 217 29.72 8.08 -25.61
CA GLY A 217 30.99 8.70 -25.26
C GLY A 217 31.67 9.31 -26.49
N GLN A 218 32.58 10.26 -26.26
CA GLN A 218 33.44 10.77 -27.33
C GLN A 218 34.26 9.61 -27.92
N LEU A 219 34.35 9.55 -29.25
CA LEU A 219 35.16 8.55 -29.92
C LEU A 219 36.65 8.84 -29.64
N PRO A 220 37.48 7.84 -29.32
CA PRO A 220 38.91 8.03 -29.17
C PRO A 220 39.51 8.47 -30.51
N SER A 221 40.62 9.22 -30.47
CA SER A 221 41.32 9.74 -31.66
C SER A 221 41.56 8.64 -32.70
N ALA A 222 42.03 7.47 -32.26
CA ALA A 222 42.27 6.30 -33.11
C ALA A 222 41.07 5.82 -33.95
N ARG A 223 39.83 6.20 -33.59
CA ARG A 223 38.61 5.84 -34.36
C ARG A 223 38.18 6.94 -35.35
N VAL A 224 38.71 8.15 -35.23
CA VAL A 224 38.34 9.31 -36.06
C VAL A 224 39.52 9.83 -36.90
N THR A 225 40.74 9.37 -36.62
CA THR A 225 41.92 9.62 -37.44
C THR A 225 42.00 8.58 -38.57
N PRO A 226 42.07 9.00 -39.84
CA PRO A 226 42.22 8.07 -40.95
C PRO A 226 43.61 7.43 -40.94
N ASP A 227 43.65 6.09 -41.01
CA ASP A 227 44.87 5.28 -41.06
C ASP A 227 44.85 4.34 -42.28
N LYS A 228 46.01 3.74 -42.58
CA LYS A 228 46.12 2.78 -43.70
C LYS A 228 45.25 1.54 -43.45
N PRO A 229 44.62 0.96 -44.49
CA PRO A 229 43.89 -0.30 -44.36
C PRO A 229 44.76 -1.39 -43.71
N PHE A 230 44.17 -2.17 -42.79
CA PHE A 230 44.82 -3.27 -42.06
C PHE A 230 45.99 -2.88 -41.13
N LEU A 231 46.19 -1.59 -40.83
CA LEU A 231 47.22 -1.15 -39.89
C LEU A 231 46.95 -1.66 -38.46
N VAL A 232 45.68 -1.69 -38.06
CA VAL A 232 45.22 -2.22 -36.78
C VAL A 232 44.03 -3.13 -37.04
N SER A 233 44.12 -4.39 -36.62
CA SER A 233 43.06 -5.38 -36.77
C SER A 233 42.64 -5.87 -35.39
N GLY A 234 41.33 -5.86 -35.12
CA GLY A 234 40.76 -6.49 -33.93
C GLY A 234 40.43 -7.96 -34.21
N VAL A 235 40.69 -8.82 -33.23
CA VAL A 235 40.24 -10.21 -33.21
C VAL A 235 39.34 -10.37 -31.98
N ASP A 236 38.18 -11.01 -32.16
CA ASP A 236 37.20 -11.30 -31.10
C ASP A 236 37.42 -12.71 -30.54
#